data_AF-A0A7D5YVJ8-F1
#
_entry.id   AF-A0A7D5YVJ8-F1
#
_cell.length_a   1.000
_cell.length_b   1.000
_cell.length_c   1.000
_cell.angle_alpha   90.00
_cell.angle_beta   90.00
_cell.angle_gamma   90.00
#
_symmetry.space_group_name_H-M   'P 1'
#
loop_
_entity.id
_entity.type
_entity.pdbx_description
1 polymer ?
#
loop_
_entity_poly.entity_id
_entity_poly.type
_entity_poly.pdbx_seq_one_letter_code
_entity_poly.pdbx_strand_id
1 'polypeptide(L)'
;MMYSTSNRKGGVLLFLFSLLSSLLLFSSQSGTALGAPVSDLSSLELYPRNKHIPDKNEVVELIRDGKDFHKYAKEGHPHKDKAAFFSGQGRQTIAKIRDWATAKKQGLTTVRDIWKSDNFYQQGQYKDIDAETFRDFQKAFSKYYAQQAKGKAYLIFPHDQTPKRDGIFWSVELDEIISHGKVDVIIWLDQNKIGEKEYHQDNEERIYWKKGERKPDGA
;
A
#
# COMPACT_ATOMS: atom_id res chain seq x y z
N MET A 1 -33.18 68.46 41.43
CA MET A 1 -33.09 67.33 42.38
C MET A 1 -31.96 66.42 41.90
N MET A 2 -30.92 66.26 42.73
CA MET A 2 -29.92 65.18 42.78
C MET A 2 -28.92 64.91 41.61
N TYR A 3 -27.63 65.15 41.95
CA TYR A 3 -26.41 64.32 41.81
C TYR A 3 -25.94 63.84 40.42
N SER A 4 -24.67 63.54 40.14
CA SER A 4 -23.34 63.77 40.73
C SER A 4 -22.33 63.23 39.70
N THR A 5 -21.11 63.73 39.80
CA THR A 5 -19.92 63.52 38.97
C THR A 5 -19.32 62.10 38.91
N SER A 6 -18.66 61.83 37.78
CA SER A 6 -17.44 61.00 37.58
C SER A 6 -17.48 59.50 37.96
N ASN A 7 -16.88 58.61 37.17
CA ASN A 7 -15.45 58.26 37.32
C ASN A 7 -15.01 57.13 36.37
N ARG A 8 -13.75 57.27 35.93
CA ARG A 8 -12.70 56.28 35.65
C ARG A 8 -13.04 54.87 35.15
N LYS A 9 -12.60 54.65 33.90
CA LYS A 9 -11.98 53.41 33.42
C LYS A 9 -10.82 53.00 34.35
N GLY A 10 -10.74 51.72 34.72
CA GLY A 10 -9.54 51.14 35.36
C GLY A 10 -9.86 50.30 36.60
N GLY A 11 -10.27 49.05 36.41
CA GLY A 11 -10.54 48.16 37.54
C GLY A 11 -10.53 46.65 37.23
N VAL A 12 -10.49 46.23 35.96
CA VAL A 12 -10.54 44.80 35.61
C VAL A 12 -9.14 44.19 35.42
N LEU A 13 -8.11 45.01 35.18
CA LEU A 13 -6.74 44.54 34.92
C LEU A 13 -5.91 44.23 36.20
N LEU A 14 -6.39 44.60 37.39
CA LEU A 14 -5.66 44.35 38.65
C LEU A 14 -6.10 43.06 39.36
N PHE A 15 -7.20 42.42 38.95
CA PHE A 15 -7.65 41.15 39.54
C PHE A 15 -6.98 39.91 38.92
N LEU A 16 -6.45 40.01 37.70
CA LEU A 16 -5.82 38.88 36.99
C LEU A 16 -4.36 38.62 37.39
N PHE A 17 -3.68 39.60 38.01
CA PHE A 17 -2.29 39.42 38.46
C PHE A 17 -2.16 38.73 39.84
N SER A 18 -3.21 38.68 40.67
CA SER A 18 -3.12 38.05 42.00
C SER A 18 -3.34 36.53 41.98
N LEU A 19 -4.05 36.00 40.99
CA LEU A 19 -4.25 34.56 40.81
C LEU A 19 -3.03 33.84 40.22
N LEU A 20 -2.19 34.53 39.44
CA LEU A 20 -0.93 33.95 38.93
C LEU A 20 0.15 33.83 40.02
N SER A 21 0.15 34.73 41.01
CA SER A 21 1.18 34.74 42.06
C SER A 21 0.94 33.69 43.16
N SER A 22 -0.29 33.18 43.29
CA SER A 22 -0.66 32.17 44.29
C SER A 22 -0.48 30.72 43.80
N LEU A 23 -0.35 30.50 42.48
CA LEU A 23 -0.04 29.17 41.90
C LEU A 23 1.46 28.86 41.81
N LEU A 24 2.33 29.86 41.97
CA LEU A 24 3.79 29.69 41.91
C LEU A 24 4.44 29.27 43.24
N LEU A 25 3.71 29.33 44.36
CA LEU A 25 4.26 29.10 45.71
C LEU A 25 4.07 27.68 46.28
N PHE A 26 3.59 26.72 45.48
CA PHE A 26 3.63 25.29 45.83
C PHE A 26 4.69 24.51 45.06
N SER A 27 5.77 25.18 44.64
CA SER A 27 6.91 24.58 43.94
C SER A 27 8.11 24.34 44.87
N SER A 28 7.92 23.65 45.99
CA SER A 28 9.06 23.23 46.82
C SER A 28 8.78 22.01 47.70
N GLN A 29 8.58 20.86 47.06
CA GLN A 29 9.09 19.56 47.56
C GLN A 29 8.83 18.47 46.52
N SER A 30 9.60 18.49 45.44
CA SER A 30 9.75 17.31 44.58
C SER A 30 11.01 16.60 45.04
N GLY A 31 10.84 15.49 45.77
CA GLY A 31 11.94 14.61 46.13
C GLY A 31 12.72 14.23 44.87
N THR A 32 14.03 14.39 44.91
CA THR A 32 14.97 13.86 43.93
C THR A 32 14.97 12.34 44.01
N ALA A 33 13.98 11.70 43.38
CA ALA A 33 14.15 10.35 42.89
C ALA A 33 15.15 10.45 41.74
N LEU A 34 16.40 10.06 41.99
CA LEU A 34 17.39 9.77 40.95
C LEU A 34 16.75 8.76 40.00
N GLY A 35 16.21 9.25 38.87
CA GLY A 35 15.77 8.40 37.78
C GLY A 35 16.97 7.60 37.32
N ALA A 36 16.94 6.29 37.56
CA ALA A 36 17.90 5.38 36.94
C ALA A 36 17.91 5.65 35.43
N PRO A 37 19.08 5.74 34.78
CA PRO A 37 19.13 5.94 33.34
C PRO A 37 18.41 4.77 32.70
N VAL A 38 17.30 5.07 32.00
CA VAL A 38 16.57 4.11 31.17
C VAL A 38 17.59 3.60 30.15
N SER A 39 18.13 2.42 30.41
CA SER A 39 19.28 1.87 29.68
C SER A 39 18.87 1.29 28.33
N ASP A 40 17.59 1.39 27.98
CA ASP A 40 17.09 0.85 26.75
C ASP A 40 15.88 1.62 26.21
N LEU A 41 16.17 2.68 25.44
CA LEU A 41 15.18 3.34 24.60
C LEU A 41 14.79 2.48 23.37
N SER A 42 15.44 1.33 23.13
CA SER A 42 15.09 0.46 22.01
C SER A 42 13.83 -0.38 22.27
N SER A 43 13.42 -0.54 23.53
CA SER A 43 12.18 -1.23 23.92
C SER A 43 10.95 -0.32 23.98
N LEU A 44 11.11 0.99 23.80
CA LEU A 44 10.00 1.92 23.62
C LEU A 44 9.59 1.89 22.14
N GLU A 45 8.68 0.99 21.76
CA GLU A 45 7.91 1.14 20.52
C GLU A 45 7.04 2.40 20.66
N LEU A 46 7.66 3.56 20.42
CA LEU A 46 7.07 4.89 20.50
C LEU A 46 5.91 5.12 19.50
N TYR A 47 5.65 4.15 18.62
CA TYR A 47 4.56 4.18 17.66
C TYR A 47 3.87 2.83 17.60
N PRO A 48 2.52 2.78 17.73
CA PRO A 48 1.79 1.54 17.55
C PRO A 48 2.05 0.98 16.16
N ARG A 49 2.46 -0.29 16.10
CA ARG A 49 2.69 -1.02 14.86
C ARG A 49 1.45 -0.91 13.95
N ASN A 50 1.68 -0.62 12.67
CA ASN A 50 0.60 -0.62 11.69
C ASN A 50 0.06 -2.06 11.52
N LYS A 51 -1.16 -2.31 12.00
CA LYS A 51 -1.85 -3.61 11.92
C LYS A 51 -2.06 -4.15 10.50
N HIS A 52 -1.86 -3.32 9.48
CA HIS A 52 -1.93 -3.70 8.06
C HIS A 52 -0.55 -4.05 7.47
N ILE A 53 0.49 -4.17 8.30
CA ILE A 53 1.81 -4.64 7.92
C ILE A 53 2.13 -5.89 8.75
N PRO A 54 2.30 -7.06 8.11
CA PRO A 54 2.65 -8.29 8.82
C PRO A 54 4.03 -8.19 9.46
N ASP A 55 4.21 -8.84 10.61
CA ASP A 55 5.53 -9.01 11.21
C ASP A 55 6.26 -10.17 10.55
N LYS A 56 7.48 -10.42 11.02
CA LYS A 56 8.32 -11.48 10.49
C LYS A 56 7.65 -12.85 10.50
N ASN A 57 6.99 -13.23 11.60
CA ASN A 57 6.39 -14.54 11.72
C ASN A 57 5.18 -14.66 10.78
N GLU A 58 4.35 -13.61 10.73
CA GLU A 58 3.23 -13.53 9.81
C GLU A 58 3.69 -13.56 8.35
N VAL A 59 4.77 -12.87 7.98
CA VAL A 59 5.36 -12.93 6.63
C VAL A 59 5.76 -14.37 6.27
N VAL A 60 6.45 -15.07 7.17
CA VAL A 60 6.86 -16.46 6.93
C VAL A 60 5.66 -17.39 6.76
N GLU A 61 4.61 -17.23 7.56
CA GLU A 61 3.38 -18.00 7.43
C GLU A 61 2.64 -17.69 6.12
N LEU A 62 2.55 -16.42 5.74
CA LEU A 62 1.94 -15.97 4.49
C LEU A 62 2.69 -16.51 3.26
N ILE A 63 4.02 -16.59 3.31
CA ILE A 63 4.81 -17.23 2.25
C ILE A 63 4.50 -18.74 2.16
N ARG A 64 4.35 -19.41 3.30
CA ARG A 64 4.19 -20.86 3.37
C ARG A 64 2.83 -21.34 2.88
N ASP A 65 1.74 -20.72 3.31
CA ASP A 65 0.38 -21.22 3.01
C ASP A 65 -0.56 -20.19 2.36
N GLY A 66 -0.24 -18.89 2.42
CA GLY A 66 -1.00 -17.81 1.81
C GLY A 66 -2.44 -17.63 2.30
N LYS A 67 -2.88 -18.36 3.35
CA LYS A 67 -4.30 -18.37 3.77
C LYS A 67 -4.76 -17.00 4.28
N ASP A 68 -3.85 -16.29 4.93
CA ASP A 68 -4.18 -15.08 5.68
C ASP A 68 -3.95 -13.77 4.91
N PHE A 69 -3.63 -13.84 3.62
CA PHE A 69 -3.47 -12.62 2.80
C PHE A 69 -4.72 -11.73 2.79
N HIS A 70 -5.91 -12.31 2.96
CA HIS A 70 -7.17 -11.57 3.07
C HIS A 70 -7.20 -10.56 4.24
N LYS A 71 -6.44 -10.80 5.32
CA LYS A 71 -6.31 -9.85 6.45
C LYS A 71 -5.67 -8.53 6.00
N TYR A 72 -4.74 -8.60 5.05
CA TYR A 72 -3.95 -7.48 4.56
C TYR A 72 -4.40 -6.95 3.19
N ALA A 73 -5.24 -7.70 2.47
CA ALA A 73 -5.82 -7.32 1.19
C ALA A 73 -7.22 -6.70 1.34
N LYS A 74 -7.59 -5.84 0.39
CA LYS A 74 -8.96 -5.31 0.23
C LYS A 74 -9.88 -6.43 -0.25
N GLU A 75 -11.00 -6.59 0.45
CA GLU A 75 -11.98 -7.62 0.15
C GLU A 75 -12.65 -7.39 -1.21
N GLY A 76 -12.90 -8.47 -1.95
CA GLY A 76 -13.59 -8.41 -3.25
C GLY A 76 -12.76 -7.82 -4.40
N HIS A 77 -11.47 -7.51 -4.17
CA HIS A 77 -10.56 -7.04 -5.20
C HIS A 77 -9.62 -8.15 -5.74
N PRO A 78 -9.17 -8.05 -7.01
CA PRO A 78 -9.65 -7.11 -8.01
C PRO A 78 -11.12 -7.42 -8.40
N HIS A 79 -11.85 -6.37 -8.78
CA HIS A 79 -13.23 -6.56 -9.27
C HIS A 79 -13.21 -7.34 -10.59
N LYS A 80 -14.36 -7.92 -10.97
CA LYS A 80 -14.48 -8.62 -12.24
C LYS A 80 -14.07 -7.70 -13.40
N ASP A 81 -13.32 -8.23 -14.35
CA ASP A 81 -12.90 -7.51 -15.56
C ASP A 81 -11.93 -6.33 -15.31
N LYS A 82 -11.28 -6.27 -14.13
CA LYS A 82 -10.42 -5.14 -13.72
C LYS A 82 -8.99 -5.49 -13.31
N ALA A 83 -8.58 -6.76 -13.35
CA ALA A 83 -7.22 -7.14 -12.96
C ALA A 83 -6.18 -6.67 -14.00
N ALA A 84 -5.15 -5.94 -13.57
CA ALA A 84 -4.05 -5.47 -14.39
C ALA A 84 -2.69 -5.94 -13.85
N PHE A 85 -1.94 -6.60 -14.72
CA PHE A 85 -0.61 -7.17 -14.46
C PHE A 85 0.46 -6.41 -15.25
N PHE A 86 1.69 -6.40 -14.73
CA PHE A 86 2.89 -5.88 -15.41
C PHE A 86 4.12 -6.57 -14.82
N SER A 87 5.26 -6.59 -15.54
CA SER A 87 6.47 -7.25 -15.04
C SER A 87 7.75 -6.70 -15.65
N GLY A 88 8.85 -6.72 -14.89
CA GLY A 88 10.19 -6.43 -15.39
C GLY A 88 10.50 -4.95 -15.63
N GLN A 89 9.58 -4.02 -15.36
CA GLN A 89 9.82 -2.59 -15.52
C GLN A 89 10.58 -1.96 -14.36
N GLY A 90 11.34 -0.89 -14.65
CA GLY A 90 11.95 -0.04 -13.63
C GLY A 90 10.92 0.79 -12.84
N ARG A 91 11.31 1.28 -11.66
CA ARG A 91 10.42 2.00 -10.71
C ARG A 91 9.62 3.15 -11.34
N GLN A 92 10.25 3.97 -12.18
CA GLN A 92 9.59 5.10 -12.83
C GLN A 92 8.48 4.63 -13.78
N THR A 93 8.74 3.59 -14.55
CA THR A 93 7.76 3.00 -15.48
C THR A 93 6.64 2.30 -14.72
N ILE A 94 6.95 1.58 -13.63
CA ILE A 94 5.94 0.99 -12.74
C ILE A 94 4.99 2.07 -12.21
N ALA A 95 5.52 3.21 -11.75
CA ALA A 95 4.69 4.31 -11.27
C ALA A 95 3.76 4.82 -12.37
N LYS A 96 4.28 5.07 -13.58
CA LYS A 96 3.46 5.48 -14.75
C LYS A 96 2.38 4.47 -15.09
N ILE A 97 2.71 3.19 -15.14
CA ILE A 97 1.76 2.10 -15.40
C ILE A 97 0.64 2.10 -14.37
N ARG A 98 0.98 2.15 -13.09
CA ARG A 98 0.00 2.13 -12.00
C ARG A 98 -0.89 3.36 -12.03
N ASP A 99 -0.30 4.55 -12.16
CA ASP A 99 -1.06 5.81 -12.17
C ASP A 99 -2.02 5.86 -13.38
N TRP A 100 -1.59 5.37 -14.54
CA TRP A 100 -2.47 5.22 -15.71
C TRP A 100 -3.58 4.18 -15.48
N ALA A 101 -3.23 2.97 -15.03
CA ALA A 101 -4.15 1.85 -14.88
C ALA A 101 -5.24 2.14 -13.83
N THR A 102 -4.87 2.80 -12.74
CA THR A 102 -5.79 3.13 -11.63
C THR A 102 -6.56 4.43 -11.84
N ALA A 103 -6.20 5.24 -12.84
CA ALA A 103 -6.91 6.46 -13.15
C ALA A 103 -8.39 6.16 -13.38
N LYS A 104 -9.27 7.07 -12.93
CA LYS A 104 -10.75 6.94 -13.04
C LYS A 104 -11.21 6.52 -14.44
N LYS A 105 -10.49 6.96 -15.48
CA LYS A 105 -10.75 6.60 -16.87
C LYS A 105 -10.68 5.07 -17.09
N GLN A 106 -9.59 4.43 -16.68
CA GLN A 106 -9.37 2.99 -16.89
C GLN A 106 -10.07 2.15 -15.79
N GLY A 107 -9.87 2.56 -14.53
CA GLY A 107 -10.42 1.90 -13.34
C GLY A 107 -9.91 0.48 -13.13
N LEU A 108 -8.71 0.16 -13.59
CA LEU A 108 -8.05 -1.13 -13.36
C LEU A 108 -7.48 -1.21 -11.94
N THR A 109 -7.19 -2.43 -11.51
CA THR A 109 -6.63 -2.73 -10.19
C THR A 109 -5.35 -3.52 -10.39
N THR A 110 -4.21 -3.01 -9.94
CA THR A 110 -2.93 -3.73 -9.90
C THR A 110 -2.75 -4.45 -8.56
N VAL A 111 -1.77 -5.36 -8.48
CA VAL A 111 -1.43 -6.07 -7.22
C VAL A 111 -1.16 -5.11 -6.06
N ARG A 112 -0.56 -3.93 -6.31
CA ARG A 112 -0.31 -2.92 -5.26
C ARG A 112 -1.61 -2.37 -4.66
N ASP A 113 -2.62 -2.19 -5.50
CA ASP A 113 -3.84 -1.45 -5.14
C ASP A 113 -4.74 -2.25 -4.20
N ILE A 114 -4.54 -3.57 -4.16
CA ILE A 114 -5.28 -4.46 -3.26
C ILE A 114 -4.65 -4.56 -1.87
N TRP A 115 -3.39 -4.18 -1.68
CA TRP A 115 -2.78 -4.12 -0.35
C TRP A 115 -3.36 -2.95 0.45
N LYS A 116 -3.74 -3.17 1.71
CA LYS A 116 -4.37 -2.15 2.58
C LYS A 116 -3.39 -1.06 3.02
N SER A 117 -2.12 -1.41 3.22
CA SER A 117 -1.07 -0.46 3.59
C SER A 117 -0.44 0.17 2.34
N ASP A 118 0.16 1.35 2.46
CA ASP A 118 0.79 1.98 1.31
C ASP A 118 2.15 1.39 0.89
N ASN A 119 2.62 0.42 1.67
CA ASN A 119 4.04 0.12 1.72
C ASN A 119 4.39 -1.31 1.30
N PHE A 120 3.51 -1.95 0.54
CA PHE A 120 3.70 -3.33 0.06
C PHE A 120 5.09 -3.59 -0.55
N TYR A 121 5.63 -2.62 -1.30
CA TYR A 121 6.93 -2.75 -1.99
C TYR A 121 8.12 -2.15 -1.23
N GLN A 122 7.94 -1.70 0.01
CA GLN A 122 9.00 -1.07 0.80
C GLN A 122 9.54 -2.06 1.83
N GLN A 123 10.60 -2.81 1.47
CA GLN A 123 11.21 -3.81 2.36
C GLN A 123 11.54 -3.25 3.75
N GLY A 124 12.03 -2.01 3.85
CA GLY A 124 12.45 -1.39 5.11
C GLY A 124 11.36 -1.25 6.17
N GLN A 125 10.10 -1.53 5.85
CA GLN A 125 9.00 -1.56 6.80
C GLN A 125 8.73 -2.94 7.42
N TYR A 126 9.32 -3.97 6.84
CA TYR A 126 9.24 -5.35 7.32
C TYR A 126 10.50 -5.61 8.15
N LYS A 127 10.42 -5.34 9.45
CA LYS A 127 11.55 -5.54 10.39
C LYS A 127 12.05 -6.99 10.28
N ASP A 128 13.38 -7.15 10.26
CA ASP A 128 14.08 -8.46 10.26
C ASP A 128 13.75 -9.39 9.10
N ILE A 129 13.32 -8.84 7.96
CA ILE A 129 13.09 -9.53 6.68
C ILE A 129 14.20 -9.17 5.68
N ASP A 130 14.94 -10.19 5.24
CA ASP A 130 15.94 -10.06 4.19
C ASP A 130 15.32 -9.93 2.78
N ALA A 131 16.16 -9.60 1.79
CA ALA A 131 15.70 -9.32 0.43
C ALA A 131 15.11 -10.56 -0.26
N GLU A 132 15.60 -11.75 0.07
CA GLU A 132 15.12 -13.01 -0.52
C GLU A 132 13.73 -13.36 -0.01
N THR A 133 13.57 -13.35 1.32
CA THR A 133 12.29 -13.54 2.00
C THR A 133 11.28 -12.49 1.55
N PHE A 134 11.70 -11.23 1.38
CA PHE A 134 10.83 -10.18 0.85
C PHE A 134 10.38 -10.45 -0.59
N ARG A 135 11.28 -10.95 -1.44
CA ARG A 135 10.94 -11.33 -2.82
C ARG A 135 9.96 -12.50 -2.84
N ASP A 136 10.13 -13.49 -1.97
CA ASP A 136 9.20 -14.62 -1.90
C ASP A 136 7.85 -14.22 -1.32
N PHE A 137 7.82 -13.27 -0.38
CA PHE A 137 6.60 -12.62 0.08
C PHE A 137 5.86 -11.92 -1.07
N GLN A 138 6.58 -11.19 -1.94
CA GLN A 138 5.99 -10.56 -3.12
C GLN A 138 5.39 -11.58 -4.07
N LYS A 139 6.09 -12.69 -4.35
CA LYS A 139 5.57 -13.79 -5.19
C LYS A 139 4.32 -14.41 -4.57
N ALA A 140 4.34 -14.69 -3.26
CA ALA A 140 3.21 -15.29 -2.56
C ALA A 140 1.97 -14.39 -2.60
N PHE A 141 2.15 -13.07 -2.46
CA PHE A 141 1.05 -12.13 -2.59
C PHE A 141 0.57 -11.96 -4.04
N SER A 142 1.47 -11.95 -5.01
CA SER A 142 1.13 -11.96 -6.45
C SER A 142 0.34 -13.21 -6.82
N LYS A 143 0.68 -14.38 -6.25
CA LYS A 143 -0.13 -15.60 -6.34
C LYS A 143 -1.53 -15.38 -5.79
N TYR A 144 -1.66 -14.88 -4.56
CA TYR A 144 -2.97 -14.55 -3.98
C TYR A 144 -3.78 -13.61 -4.88
N TYR A 145 -3.17 -12.53 -5.40
CA TYR A 145 -3.81 -11.58 -6.30
C TYR A 145 -4.30 -12.23 -7.60
N ALA A 146 -3.45 -13.02 -8.26
CA ALA A 146 -3.78 -13.76 -9.48
C ALA A 146 -4.95 -14.73 -9.27
N GLN A 147 -4.97 -15.42 -8.12
CA GLN A 147 -6.07 -16.28 -7.73
C GLN A 147 -7.39 -15.53 -7.57
N GLN A 148 -7.39 -14.24 -7.22
CA GLN A 148 -8.62 -13.46 -7.09
C GLN A 148 -9.15 -12.91 -8.43
N ALA A 149 -8.31 -12.85 -9.47
CA ALA A 149 -8.69 -12.35 -10.79
C ALA A 149 -9.78 -13.19 -11.45
N LYS A 150 -10.71 -12.53 -12.17
CA LYS A 150 -11.84 -13.18 -12.84
C LYS A 150 -12.37 -12.37 -14.03
N GLY A 151 -12.89 -13.08 -15.03
CA GLY A 151 -13.37 -12.51 -16.29
C GLY A 151 -12.23 -12.08 -17.21
N LYS A 152 -12.25 -10.84 -17.68
CA LYS A 152 -11.17 -10.22 -18.46
C LYS A 152 -10.06 -9.71 -17.53
N ALA A 153 -8.81 -9.96 -17.92
CA ALA A 153 -7.63 -9.39 -17.30
C ALA A 153 -6.79 -8.64 -18.33
N TYR A 154 -5.82 -7.86 -17.86
CA TYR A 154 -4.94 -7.06 -18.71
C TYR A 154 -3.48 -7.27 -18.35
N LEU A 155 -2.63 -7.41 -19.35
CA LEU A 155 -1.18 -7.35 -19.21
C LEU A 155 -0.69 -6.03 -19.82
N ILE A 156 -0.11 -5.15 -19.02
CA ILE A 156 0.51 -3.90 -19.46
C ILE A 156 2.00 -4.17 -19.68
N PHE A 157 2.39 -4.36 -20.94
CA PHE A 157 3.75 -4.73 -21.32
C PHE A 157 4.03 -4.29 -22.77
N PRO A 158 5.27 -3.95 -23.16
CA PRO A 158 5.57 -3.55 -24.54
C PRO A 158 5.21 -4.65 -25.52
N HIS A 159 4.51 -4.29 -26.60
CA HIS A 159 3.99 -5.21 -27.63
C HIS A 159 5.06 -5.92 -28.48
N ASP A 160 6.28 -5.40 -28.43
CA ASP A 160 7.48 -5.85 -29.14
C ASP A 160 8.40 -6.70 -28.26
N GLN A 161 8.00 -7.00 -27.02
CA GLN A 161 8.78 -7.77 -26.06
C GLN A 161 7.97 -8.94 -25.52
N THR A 162 8.66 -9.92 -24.92
CA THR A 162 8.03 -11.04 -24.23
C THR A 162 8.37 -10.99 -22.74
N PRO A 163 7.40 -11.24 -21.83
CA PRO A 163 7.70 -11.35 -20.41
C PRO A 163 8.77 -12.40 -20.14
N LYS A 164 9.76 -12.06 -19.30
CA LYS A 164 10.84 -12.98 -18.93
C LYS A 164 10.30 -14.16 -18.13
N ARG A 165 10.89 -15.34 -18.33
CA ARG A 165 10.53 -16.57 -17.60
C ARG A 165 10.68 -16.47 -16.09
N ASP A 166 11.60 -15.65 -15.59
CA ASP A 166 11.84 -15.41 -14.17
C ASP A 166 11.03 -14.24 -13.58
N GLY A 167 10.29 -13.50 -14.42
CA GLY A 167 9.41 -12.43 -13.98
C GLY A 167 8.21 -12.97 -13.20
N ILE A 168 7.78 -12.27 -12.15
CA ILE A 168 6.66 -12.71 -11.28
C ILE A 168 5.38 -12.98 -12.08
N PHE A 169 5.09 -12.16 -13.09
CA PHE A 169 3.92 -12.38 -13.93
C PHE A 169 3.98 -13.73 -14.65
N TRP A 170 5.08 -14.03 -15.33
CA TRP A 170 5.18 -15.25 -16.12
C TRP A 170 5.37 -16.49 -15.24
N SER A 171 6.24 -16.41 -14.22
CA SER A 171 6.61 -17.54 -13.35
C SER A 171 5.60 -17.88 -12.27
N VAL A 172 4.70 -16.95 -11.91
CA VAL A 172 3.77 -17.11 -10.80
C VAL A 172 2.35 -16.77 -11.24
N GLU A 173 2.09 -15.52 -11.58
CA GLU A 173 0.71 -15.03 -11.75
C GLU A 173 0.00 -15.74 -12.91
N LEU A 174 0.67 -15.94 -14.03
CA LEU A 174 0.11 -16.58 -15.21
C LEU A 174 -0.25 -18.06 -14.96
N ASP A 175 0.58 -18.80 -14.22
CA ASP A 175 0.27 -20.18 -13.86
C ASP A 175 -0.92 -20.27 -12.90
N GLU A 176 -1.04 -19.33 -11.96
CA GLU A 176 -2.18 -19.23 -11.05
C GLU A 176 -3.46 -18.85 -11.81
N ILE A 177 -3.38 -17.93 -12.77
CA ILE A 177 -4.50 -17.56 -13.65
C ILE A 177 -4.99 -18.79 -14.44
N ILE A 178 -4.07 -19.51 -15.07
CA ILE A 178 -4.38 -20.69 -15.90
C ILE A 178 -5.00 -21.79 -15.04
N SER A 179 -4.39 -22.12 -13.90
CA SER A 179 -4.82 -23.22 -13.03
C SER A 179 -6.16 -22.97 -12.33
N HIS A 180 -6.45 -21.72 -11.93
CA HIS A 180 -7.71 -21.38 -11.26
C HIS A 180 -8.87 -21.19 -12.23
N GLY A 181 -8.59 -20.92 -13.51
CA GLY A 181 -9.59 -20.93 -14.58
C GLY A 181 -10.71 -19.89 -14.46
N LYS A 182 -10.55 -18.85 -13.64
CA LYS A 182 -11.55 -17.78 -13.45
C LYS A 182 -11.42 -16.64 -14.46
N VAL A 183 -10.27 -16.52 -15.11
CA VAL A 183 -9.99 -15.55 -16.17
C VAL A 183 -10.24 -16.21 -17.52
N ASP A 184 -10.97 -15.52 -18.39
CA ASP A 184 -11.32 -16.00 -19.72
C ASP A 184 -10.33 -15.54 -20.78
N VAL A 185 -9.77 -14.33 -20.62
CA VAL A 185 -8.83 -13.71 -21.55
C VAL A 185 -7.94 -12.68 -20.84
N ILE A 186 -6.68 -12.60 -21.29
CA ILE A 186 -5.74 -11.52 -20.94
C ILE A 186 -5.55 -10.65 -22.19
N ILE A 187 -5.97 -9.38 -22.11
CA ILE A 187 -5.72 -8.38 -23.15
C ILE A 187 -4.32 -7.78 -22.95
N TRP A 188 -3.55 -7.69 -24.03
CA TRP A 188 -2.21 -7.14 -24.02
C TRP A 188 -2.26 -5.64 -24.31
N LEU A 189 -2.16 -4.82 -23.27
CA LEU A 189 -2.08 -3.37 -23.37
C LEU A 189 -0.64 -2.94 -23.65
N ASP A 190 -0.44 -2.13 -24.69
CA ASP A 190 0.88 -1.61 -25.06
C ASP A 190 1.34 -0.56 -24.03
N GLN A 191 2.34 -0.95 -23.24
CA GLN A 191 2.97 -0.06 -22.28
C GLN A 191 3.44 1.26 -22.92
N ASN A 192 3.88 1.25 -24.18
CA ASN A 192 4.43 2.43 -24.82
C ASN A 192 3.36 3.50 -25.11
N LYS A 193 2.08 3.13 -25.11
CA LYS A 193 0.94 4.02 -25.39
C LYS A 193 0.30 4.62 -24.14
N ILE A 194 0.70 4.24 -22.92
CA ILE A 194 0.07 4.71 -21.67
C ILE A 194 0.16 6.24 -21.44
N GLY A 195 1.03 6.94 -22.19
CA GLY A 195 1.11 8.41 -22.17
C GLY A 195 0.20 9.11 -23.19
N GLU A 196 -0.45 8.37 -24.09
CA GLU A 196 -1.29 8.93 -25.14
C GLU A 196 -2.67 9.28 -24.59
N LYS A 197 -3.14 10.51 -24.91
CA LYS A 197 -4.38 11.07 -24.37
C LYS A 197 -5.62 10.20 -24.62
N GLU A 198 -5.70 9.63 -25.82
CA GLU A 198 -6.85 8.85 -26.27
C GLU A 198 -6.71 7.35 -25.95
N TYR A 199 -5.58 6.90 -25.40
CA TYR A 199 -5.40 5.49 -25.09
C TYR A 199 -6.31 5.05 -23.93
N HIS A 200 -7.00 3.94 -24.16
CA HIS A 200 -7.96 3.33 -23.25
C HIS A 200 -7.92 1.81 -23.39
N GLN A 201 -8.10 1.09 -22.28
CA GLN A 201 -8.07 -0.38 -22.29
C GLN A 201 -9.09 -1.02 -23.24
N ASP A 202 -10.23 -0.35 -23.46
CA ASP A 202 -11.31 -0.87 -24.32
C ASP A 202 -10.99 -0.70 -25.82
N ASN A 203 -9.95 0.06 -26.16
CA ASN A 203 -9.50 0.24 -27.54
C ASN A 203 -8.53 -0.86 -27.99
N GLU A 204 -8.09 -1.73 -27.08
CA GLU A 204 -7.10 -2.76 -27.35
C GLU A 204 -7.76 -4.14 -27.48
N GLU A 205 -7.52 -4.79 -28.61
CA GLU A 205 -8.07 -6.12 -28.91
C GLU A 205 -6.99 -7.20 -28.92
N ARG A 206 -5.70 -6.83 -28.81
CA ARG A 206 -4.61 -7.79 -28.83
C ARG A 206 -4.70 -8.73 -27.62
N ILE A 207 -4.80 -10.03 -27.89
CA ILE A 207 -4.86 -11.06 -26.85
C ILE A 207 -3.44 -11.53 -26.52
N TYR A 208 -3.10 -11.55 -25.23
CA TYR A 208 -1.88 -12.19 -24.73
C TYR A 208 -2.08 -13.69 -24.51
N TRP A 209 -3.22 -14.06 -23.92
CA TRP A 209 -3.59 -15.44 -23.63
C TRP A 209 -5.10 -15.57 -23.50
N LYS A 210 -5.66 -16.70 -23.91
CA LYS A 210 -7.08 -17.04 -23.72
C LYS A 210 -7.24 -18.39 -23.04
N LYS A 211 -8.30 -18.53 -22.24
CA LYS A 211 -8.63 -19.77 -21.56
C LYS A 211 -8.77 -20.94 -22.54
N GLY A 212 -8.10 -22.05 -22.22
CA GLY A 212 -8.01 -23.23 -23.07
C GLY A 212 -6.78 -23.25 -23.98
N GLU A 213 -6.07 -22.13 -24.13
CA GLU A 213 -4.80 -22.09 -24.87
C GLU A 213 -3.63 -22.46 -23.96
N ARG A 214 -2.56 -22.97 -24.59
CA ARG A 214 -1.29 -23.23 -23.91
C ARG A 214 -0.72 -21.92 -23.36
N LYS A 215 -0.02 -22.00 -22.22
CA LYS A 215 0.78 -20.90 -21.67
C LYS A 215 1.73 -20.35 -22.75
N PRO A 216 1.73 -19.03 -23.04
CA PRO A 216 2.66 -18.42 -23.97
C PRO A 216 4.11 -18.66 -23.56
N ASP A 217 4.98 -18.82 -24.55
CA ASP A 217 6.42 -18.96 -24.30
C ASP A 217 6.97 -17.68 -23.67
N GLY A 218 7.77 -17.84 -22.62
CA GLY A 218 8.50 -16.73 -21.99
C GLY A 218 9.87 -16.55 -22.64
N ALA A 219 10.38 -15.31 -22.58
CA ALA A 219 11.76 -14.97 -22.96
C ALA A 219 12.78 -15.56 -21.98
#